data_AF-A0AA42Y1R9-F1
#
_entry.id   AF-A0AA42Y1R9-F1
#
_cell.length_a   1.000
_cell.length_b   1.000
_cell.length_c   1.000
_cell.angle_alpha   90.00
_cell.angle_beta   90.00
_cell.angle_gamma   90.00
#
_symmetry.space_group_name_H-M   'P 1'
#
loop_
_entity.id
_entity.type
_entity.pdbx_description
1 polymer ?
#
loop_
_entity_poly.entity_id
_entity_poly.type
_entity_poly.pdbx_seq_one_letter_code
_entity_poly.pdbx_strand_id
1 'polypeptide(L)'
;MLDPVVQFIENSGGWVYVLAPLFMIVVAILPFPAEIPAMLNGMVFGATLGSLITWSGAVVGALVSFELARRFGRPLARRVLSDQALATTDRMAHSAGWPALLTVRFIPAIAFTVVNWASGLTAIPRWTFAWTTALGIIPGAIVFTLTGSGLGALYRRAPAVGGALIVLAVVVIAWSVIRPRRSTPATP
;
A
#
# COMPACT_ATOMS: atom_id res chain seq x y z
N MET A 1 7.38 19.17 -28.79
CA MET A 1 7.39 17.74 -28.46
C MET A 1 6.52 17.58 -27.23
N LEU A 2 5.35 16.97 -27.34
CA LEU A 2 4.48 16.76 -26.18
C LEU A 2 5.18 15.82 -25.19
N ASP A 3 4.93 16.02 -23.90
CA ASP A 3 5.46 15.14 -22.86
C ASP A 3 5.00 13.69 -23.14
N PRO A 4 5.87 12.67 -23.09
CA PRO A 4 5.49 11.28 -23.31
C PRO A 4 4.35 10.80 -22.41
N VAL A 5 4.23 11.41 -21.23
CA VAL A 5 3.14 11.19 -20.28
C VAL A 5 1.82 11.79 -20.80
N VAL A 6 1.85 12.99 -21.38
CA VAL A 6 0.68 13.62 -22.00
C VAL A 6 0.22 12.79 -23.19
N GLN A 7 1.16 12.33 -24.01
CA GLN A 7 0.87 11.43 -25.14
C GLN A 7 0.29 10.08 -24.68
N PHE A 8 0.79 9.52 -23.56
CA PHE A 8 0.22 8.33 -22.95
C PHE A 8 -1.20 8.57 -22.43
N ILE A 9 -1.46 9.70 -21.76
CA ILE A 9 -2.78 10.07 -21.24
C ILE A 9 -3.77 10.29 -22.40
N GLU A 10 -3.35 10.98 -23.45
CA GLU A 10 -4.13 11.23 -24.68
C GLU A 10 -4.45 9.93 -25.40
N ASN A 11 -3.45 9.05 -25.61
CA ASN A 11 -3.64 7.73 -26.22
C ASN A 11 -4.50 6.79 -25.36
N SER A 12 -4.51 6.98 -24.03
CA SER A 12 -5.35 6.22 -23.10
C SER A 12 -6.81 6.72 -23.06
N GLY A 13 -7.15 7.80 -23.77
CA GLY A 13 -8.51 8.32 -23.87
C GLY A 13 -9.14 8.75 -22.54
N GLY A 14 -8.32 9.12 -21.54
CA GLY A 14 -8.81 9.50 -20.20
C GLY A 14 -9.15 8.33 -19.25
N TRP A 15 -9.16 7.07 -19.72
CA TRP A 15 -9.42 5.90 -18.87
C TRP A 15 -8.41 5.76 -17.72
N VAL A 16 -7.21 6.31 -17.89
CA VAL A 16 -6.16 6.29 -16.87
C VAL A 16 -6.59 6.91 -15.54
N TYR A 17 -7.49 7.91 -15.54
CA TYR A 17 -8.02 8.54 -14.33
C TYR A 17 -8.98 7.63 -13.55
N VAL A 18 -9.56 6.61 -14.19
CA VAL A 18 -10.44 5.62 -13.56
C VAL A 18 -9.67 4.35 -13.20
N LEU A 19 -8.79 3.89 -14.10
CA LEU A 19 -8.01 2.68 -13.90
C LEU A 19 -6.97 2.81 -12.79
N ALA A 20 -6.36 3.98 -12.62
CA ALA A 20 -5.38 4.23 -11.56
C ALA A 20 -5.95 4.06 -10.13
N PRO A 21 -7.05 4.73 -9.74
CA PRO A 21 -7.65 4.50 -8.42
C PRO A 21 -8.21 3.08 -8.28
N LEU A 22 -8.76 2.49 -9.35
CA LEU A 22 -9.25 1.11 -9.32
C LEU A 22 -8.11 0.11 -9.06
N PHE A 23 -6.97 0.28 -9.73
CA PHE A 23 -5.78 -0.53 -9.50
C PHE A 23 -5.26 -0.37 -8.07
N MET A 24 -5.28 0.86 -7.54
CA MET A 24 -4.91 1.11 -6.14
C MET A 24 -5.84 0.38 -5.16
N ILE A 25 -7.15 0.35 -5.43
CA ILE A 25 -8.12 -0.41 -4.63
C ILE A 25 -7.79 -1.90 -4.63
N VAL A 26 -7.50 -2.47 -5.81
CA VAL A 26 -7.15 -3.90 -5.94
C VAL A 26 -5.87 -4.22 -5.18
N VAL A 27 -4.83 -3.39 -5.32
CA VAL A 27 -3.56 -3.55 -4.59
C VAL A 27 -3.76 -3.43 -3.09
N ALA A 28 -4.61 -2.52 -2.62
CA ALA A 28 -4.92 -2.37 -1.21
C ALA A 28 -5.64 -3.59 -0.60
N ILE A 29 -6.26 -4.43 -1.43
CA ILE A 29 -6.94 -5.68 -1.04
C ILE A 29 -5.98 -6.87 -1.06
N LEU A 30 -5.12 -6.93 -2.07
CA LEU A 30 -4.15 -8.02 -2.25
C LEU A 30 -2.87 -7.78 -1.43
N PRO A 31 -2.09 -8.82 -1.10
CA PRO A 31 -0.80 -8.67 -0.41
C PRO A 31 0.28 -8.15 -1.38
N PHE A 32 0.02 -7.01 -2.01
CA PHE A 32 0.90 -6.37 -2.97
C PHE A 32 1.41 -5.02 -2.40
N PRO A 33 2.67 -4.64 -2.63
CA PRO A 33 3.22 -3.37 -2.16
C PRO A 33 2.44 -2.17 -2.73
N ALA A 34 1.81 -1.38 -1.86
CA ALA A 34 1.03 -0.20 -2.24
C ALA A 34 1.93 0.97 -2.71
N GLU A 35 3.23 0.88 -2.45
CA GLU A 35 4.26 1.85 -2.80
C GLU A 35 4.47 1.93 -4.32
N ILE A 36 4.38 0.79 -5.02
CA ILE A 36 4.55 0.70 -6.47
C ILE A 36 3.47 1.52 -7.21
N PRO A 37 2.16 1.28 -7.02
CA PRO A 37 1.14 2.10 -7.67
C PRO A 37 1.19 3.57 -7.23
N ALA A 38 1.55 3.87 -5.98
CA ALA A 38 1.73 5.24 -5.53
C ALA A 38 2.81 5.99 -6.32
N MET A 39 3.97 5.36 -6.54
CA MET A 39 5.05 5.93 -7.36
C MET A 39 4.63 6.08 -8.82
N LEU A 40 3.92 5.09 -9.39
CA LEU A 40 3.39 5.17 -10.76
C LEU A 40 2.39 6.33 -10.91
N ASN A 41 1.47 6.48 -9.96
CA ASN A 41 0.53 7.60 -9.93
C ASN A 41 1.25 8.94 -9.87
N GLY A 42 2.33 9.03 -9.08
CA GLY A 42 3.19 10.21 -9.05
C GLY A 42 3.89 10.51 -10.37
N MET A 43 4.38 9.48 -11.05
CA MET A 43 5.06 9.58 -12.35
C MET A 43 4.10 10.06 -13.46
N VAL A 44 2.85 9.60 -13.44
CA VAL A 44 1.83 9.90 -14.45
C VAL A 44 1.07 11.19 -14.16
N PHE A 45 0.59 11.39 -12.94
CA PHE A 45 -0.31 12.50 -12.58
C PHE A 45 0.39 13.64 -11.83
N GLY A 46 1.68 13.51 -11.56
CA GLY A 46 2.42 14.44 -10.69
C GLY A 46 2.14 14.21 -9.21
N ALA A 47 2.87 14.93 -8.35
CA ALA A 47 2.82 14.73 -6.91
C ALA A 47 1.41 14.98 -6.31
N THR A 48 0.77 16.10 -6.67
CA THR A 48 -0.51 16.51 -6.05
C THR A 48 -1.67 15.61 -6.46
N LEU A 49 -1.94 15.48 -7.76
CA LEU A 49 -3.06 14.66 -8.24
C LEU A 49 -2.78 13.17 -8.02
N GLY A 50 -1.52 12.73 -8.19
CA GLY A 50 -1.09 11.38 -7.84
C GLY A 50 -1.30 11.05 -6.36
N SER A 51 -1.04 11.99 -5.45
CA SER A 51 -1.33 11.85 -4.01
C SER A 51 -2.82 11.63 -3.76
N LEU A 52 -3.69 12.46 -4.36
CA LEU A 52 -5.13 12.37 -4.17
C LEU A 52 -5.71 11.05 -4.71
N ILE A 53 -5.28 10.63 -5.90
CA ILE A 53 -5.70 9.36 -6.51
C ILE A 53 -5.24 8.16 -5.64
N THR A 54 -3.96 8.17 -5.24
CA THR A 54 -3.38 7.11 -4.41
C THR A 54 -4.07 7.04 -3.05
N TRP A 55 -4.24 8.18 -2.39
CA TRP A 55 -4.86 8.28 -1.07
C TRP A 55 -6.31 7.79 -1.10
N SER A 56 -7.12 8.31 -2.02
CA SER A 56 -8.54 7.92 -2.13
C SER A 56 -8.71 6.43 -2.45
N GLY A 57 -7.95 5.90 -3.42
CA GLY A 57 -7.96 4.47 -3.75
C GLY A 57 -7.51 3.59 -2.59
N ALA A 58 -6.47 4.00 -1.87
CA ALA A 58 -5.96 3.28 -0.70
C ALA A 58 -6.96 3.25 0.46
N VAL A 59 -7.63 4.38 0.75
CA VAL A 59 -8.69 4.44 1.77
C VAL A 59 -9.82 3.50 1.40
N VAL A 60 -10.34 3.57 0.17
CA VAL A 60 -11.44 2.70 -0.28
C VAL A 60 -11.04 1.23 -0.21
N GLY A 61 -9.88 0.86 -0.76
CA GLY A 61 -9.41 -0.51 -0.72
C GLY A 61 -9.15 -1.04 0.69
N ALA A 62 -8.66 -0.20 1.61
CA ALA A 62 -8.51 -0.55 3.01
C ALA A 62 -9.85 -0.81 3.70
N LEU A 63 -10.86 0.03 3.45
CA LEU A 63 -12.22 -0.15 3.97
C LEU A 63 -12.84 -1.45 3.45
N VAL A 64 -12.67 -1.74 2.16
CA VAL A 64 -13.13 -3.00 1.56
C VAL A 64 -12.44 -4.19 2.21
N SER A 65 -11.12 -4.17 2.32
CA SER A 65 -10.32 -5.24 2.94
C SER A 65 -10.72 -5.49 4.39
N PHE A 66 -10.90 -4.41 5.16
CA PHE A 66 -11.35 -4.47 6.53
C PHE A 66 -12.74 -5.10 6.63
N GLU A 67 -13.68 -4.72 5.77
CA GLU A 67 -15.05 -5.25 5.82
C GLU A 67 -15.11 -6.70 5.34
N LEU A 68 -14.30 -7.08 4.35
CA LEU A 68 -14.13 -8.47 3.91
C LEU A 68 -13.57 -9.33 5.06
N ALA A 69 -12.53 -8.86 5.73
CA ALA A 69 -11.96 -9.52 6.91
C ALA A 69 -13.00 -9.61 8.05
N ARG A 70 -13.79 -8.57 8.28
CA ARG A 70 -14.83 -8.53 9.30
C ARG A 70 -15.92 -9.57 9.07
N ARG A 71 -16.41 -9.67 7.83
CA ARG A 71 -17.54 -10.54 7.46
C ARG A 71 -17.12 -11.99 7.23
N PHE A 72 -16.00 -12.20 6.55
CA PHE A 72 -15.58 -13.51 6.05
C PHE A 72 -14.28 -14.02 6.67
N GLY A 73 -13.56 -13.17 7.40
CA GLY A 73 -12.23 -13.48 7.89
C GLY A 73 -12.21 -14.41 9.10
N ARG A 74 -13.20 -14.40 10.00
CA ARG A 74 -13.20 -15.29 11.19
C ARG A 74 -13.21 -16.79 10.84
N PRO A 75 -14.04 -17.28 9.90
CA PRO A 75 -13.97 -18.67 9.44
C PRO A 75 -12.61 -19.03 8.82
N LEU A 76 -12.00 -18.12 8.06
CA LEU A 76 -10.70 -18.33 7.44
C LEU A 76 -9.57 -18.32 8.47
N ALA A 77 -9.61 -17.38 9.41
CA ALA A 77 -8.61 -17.20 10.45
C ALA A 77 -8.58 -18.39 11.41
N ARG A 78 -9.73 -19.00 11.75
CA ARG A 78 -9.77 -20.24 12.53
C ARG A 78 -9.12 -21.46 11.86
N ARG A 79 -8.91 -21.42 10.54
CA ARG A 79 -8.18 -22.48 9.82
C ARG A 79 -6.66 -22.33 9.92
N VAL A 80 -6.18 -21.14 10.31
CA VAL A 80 -4.75 -20.77 10.28
C VAL A 80 -4.21 -20.39 11.67
N LEU A 81 -5.07 -19.86 12.53
CA LEU A 81 -4.76 -19.35 13.87
C LEU A 81 -5.58 -20.10 14.92
N SER A 82 -4.97 -20.36 16.09
CA SER A 82 -5.68 -20.92 17.23
C SER A 82 -6.67 -19.91 17.83
N ASP A 83 -7.74 -20.40 18.47
CA ASP A 83 -8.71 -19.54 19.15
C ASP A 83 -8.05 -18.67 20.24
N GLN A 84 -6.97 -19.15 20.87
CA GLN A 84 -6.19 -18.40 21.85
C GLN A 84 -5.38 -17.25 21.23
N ALA A 85 -4.84 -17.44 20.02
CA ALA A 85 -4.15 -16.38 19.27
C ALA A 85 -5.12 -15.30 18.80
N LEU A 86 -6.32 -15.69 18.34
CA LEU A 86 -7.39 -14.77 17.98
C LEU A 86 -7.87 -13.96 19.20
N ALA A 87 -8.11 -14.61 20.34
CA ALA A 87 -8.53 -13.94 21.57
C ALA A 87 -7.46 -12.97 22.11
N THR A 88 -6.17 -13.29 21.95
CA THR A 88 -5.07 -12.40 22.34
C THR A 88 -4.99 -11.18 21.43
N THR A 89 -5.16 -11.38 20.12
CA THR A 89 -5.22 -10.29 19.13
C THR A 89 -6.41 -9.36 19.38
N ASP A 90 -7.58 -9.92 19.72
CA ASP A 90 -8.77 -9.16 20.11
C ASP A 90 -8.51 -8.31 21.37
N ARG A 91 -7.92 -8.89 22.42
CA ARG A 91 -7.56 -8.17 23.65
C ARG A 91 -6.55 -7.04 23.40
N MET A 92 -5.50 -7.32 22.63
CA MET A 92 -4.49 -6.32 22.28
C MET A 92 -5.12 -5.17 21.50
N ALA A 93 -5.94 -5.46 20.49
CA ALA A 93 -6.63 -4.42 19.73
C ALA A 93 -7.60 -3.59 20.59
N HIS A 94 -8.29 -4.23 21.54
CA HIS A 94 -9.16 -3.54 22.49
C HIS A 94 -8.40 -2.59 23.42
N SER A 95 -7.21 -3.00 23.87
CA SER A 95 -6.36 -2.21 24.77
C SER A 95 -5.60 -1.07 24.08
N ALA A 96 -5.23 -1.26 22.81
CA ALA A 96 -4.35 -0.35 22.09
C ALA A 96 -5.10 0.84 21.45
N GLY A 97 -6.39 0.67 21.15
CA GLY A 97 -7.28 1.73 20.67
C GLY A 97 -6.84 2.39 19.37
N TRP A 98 -7.36 3.59 19.13
CA TRP A 98 -7.04 4.39 17.94
C TRP A 98 -5.58 4.87 17.84
N PRO A 99 -4.86 5.20 18.94
CA PRO A 99 -3.49 5.71 18.83
C PRO A 99 -2.53 4.65 18.27
N ALA A 100 -2.71 3.38 18.66
CA ALA A 100 -1.87 2.31 18.13
C ALA A 100 -2.11 2.08 16.64
N LEU A 101 -3.38 2.13 16.20
CA LEU A 101 -3.72 1.98 14.78
C LEU A 101 -3.22 3.16 13.94
N LEU A 102 -3.18 4.37 14.49
CA LEU A 102 -2.60 5.51 13.79
C LEU A 102 -1.06 5.41 13.75
N THR A 103 -0.45 5.05 14.87
CA THR A 103 1.02 4.88 14.98
C THR A 103 1.55 3.83 14.02
N VAL A 104 0.88 2.67 13.94
CA VAL A 104 1.29 1.58 13.04
C VAL A 104 1.24 2.01 11.57
N ARG A 105 0.37 2.96 11.22
CA ARG A 105 0.25 3.48 9.85
C ARG A 105 1.30 4.52 9.50
N PHE A 106 1.88 5.19 10.49
CA PHE A 106 3.03 6.05 10.27
C PHE A 106 4.35 5.29 10.20
N ILE A 107 4.40 4.04 10.69
CA ILE A 107 5.59 3.19 10.62
C ILE A 107 5.52 2.37 9.32
N PRO A 108 6.36 2.63 8.30
CA PRO A 108 6.34 1.92 7.02
C PRO A 108 6.89 0.48 7.10
N ALA A 109 7.16 -0.04 8.29
CA ALA A 109 7.70 -1.39 8.48
C ALA A 109 6.65 -2.49 8.34
N ILE A 110 5.36 -2.16 8.52
CA ILE A 110 4.28 -3.13 8.51
C ILE A 110 3.50 -2.96 7.21
N ALA A 111 3.32 -4.08 6.49
CA ALA A 111 2.63 -4.08 5.22
C ALA A 111 1.20 -3.55 5.35
N PHE A 112 0.82 -2.60 4.48
CA PHE A 112 -0.49 -1.93 4.49
C PHE A 112 -1.66 -2.91 4.51
N THR A 113 -1.64 -3.92 3.63
CA THR A 113 -2.66 -4.96 3.53
C THR A 113 -2.78 -5.75 4.84
N VAL A 114 -1.66 -6.07 5.51
CA VAL A 114 -1.67 -6.80 6.78
C VAL A 114 -2.42 -6.01 7.86
N VAL A 115 -2.16 -4.71 7.98
CA VAL A 115 -2.87 -3.85 8.94
C VAL A 115 -4.37 -3.84 8.65
N ASN A 116 -4.77 -3.74 7.37
CA ASN A 116 -6.18 -3.68 6.97
C ASN A 116 -6.93 -4.97 7.34
N TRP A 117 -6.39 -6.13 6.95
CA TRP A 117 -7.00 -7.43 7.23
C TRP A 117 -6.97 -7.78 8.73
N ALA A 118 -5.85 -7.54 9.42
CA ALA A 118 -5.74 -7.80 10.85
C ALA A 118 -6.74 -6.95 11.65
N SER A 119 -6.86 -5.65 11.32
CA SER A 119 -7.82 -4.76 11.97
C SER A 119 -9.27 -5.23 11.76
N GLY A 120 -9.60 -5.77 10.58
CA GLY A 120 -10.93 -6.30 10.30
C GLY A 120 -11.28 -7.56 11.10
N LEU A 121 -10.28 -8.36 11.51
CA LEU A 121 -10.46 -9.53 12.36
C LEU A 121 -10.65 -9.19 13.85
N THR A 122 -10.24 -8.00 14.27
CA THR A 122 -10.24 -7.56 15.68
C THR A 122 -11.54 -6.89 16.13
N ALA A 123 -11.70 -6.48 17.38
CA ALA A 123 -12.86 -5.70 17.85
C ALA A 123 -12.87 -4.19 17.47
N ILE A 124 -11.95 -3.71 16.62
CA ILE A 124 -11.83 -2.27 16.28
C ILE A 124 -13.12 -1.73 15.62
N PRO A 125 -13.68 -0.59 16.07
CA PRO A 125 -14.84 0.03 15.42
C PRO A 125 -14.56 0.48 13.98
N ARG A 126 -15.56 0.34 13.10
CA ARG A 126 -15.49 0.76 11.68
C ARG A 126 -15.02 2.21 11.52
N TRP A 127 -15.59 3.11 12.31
CA TRP A 127 -15.24 4.53 12.29
C TRP A 127 -13.78 4.75 12.67
N THR A 128 -13.33 4.13 13.77
CA THR A 128 -11.94 4.21 14.23
C THR A 128 -10.97 3.77 13.16
N PHE A 129 -11.27 2.65 12.48
CA PHE A 129 -10.46 2.20 11.36
C PHE A 129 -10.48 3.19 10.20
N ALA A 130 -11.65 3.70 9.81
CA ALA A 130 -11.79 4.60 8.67
C ALA A 130 -10.98 5.89 8.82
N TRP A 131 -11.15 6.62 9.92
CA TRP A 131 -10.49 7.92 10.09
C TRP A 131 -8.99 7.77 10.35
N THR A 132 -8.55 6.78 11.14
CA THR A 132 -7.11 6.55 11.37
C THR A 132 -6.40 6.11 10.10
N THR A 133 -7.07 5.37 9.23
CA THR A 133 -6.55 5.01 7.91
C THR A 133 -6.48 6.22 7.00
N ALA A 134 -7.57 6.98 6.89
CA ALA A 134 -7.62 8.18 6.07
C ALA A 134 -6.54 9.18 6.47
N LEU A 135 -6.30 9.38 7.77
CA LEU A 135 -5.25 10.29 8.24
C LEU A 135 -3.85 9.67 8.14
N GLY A 136 -3.70 8.44 8.60
CA GLY A 136 -2.39 7.79 8.79
C GLY A 136 -1.63 7.54 7.50
N ILE A 137 -2.32 7.37 6.37
CA ILE A 137 -1.66 7.07 5.09
C ILE A 137 -1.28 8.31 4.27
N ILE A 138 -1.72 9.51 4.66
CA ILE A 138 -1.44 10.75 3.92
C ILE A 138 0.06 10.96 3.73
N PRO A 139 0.92 10.86 4.77
CA PRO A 139 2.36 11.08 4.58
C PRO A 139 2.97 10.08 3.59
N GLY A 140 2.59 8.81 3.68
CA GLY A 140 3.05 7.76 2.76
C GLY A 140 2.63 8.06 1.32
N ALA A 141 1.36 8.38 1.09
CA ALA A 141 0.85 8.72 -0.24
C ALA A 141 1.61 9.90 -0.87
N ILE A 142 1.91 10.94 -0.09
CA ILE A 142 2.67 12.10 -0.55
C ILE A 142 4.12 11.71 -0.88
N VAL A 143 4.81 11.03 0.03
CA VAL A 143 6.24 10.67 -0.16
C VAL A 143 6.44 9.81 -1.40
N PHE A 144 5.62 8.76 -1.59
CA PHE A 144 5.78 7.85 -2.73
C PHE A 144 5.39 8.51 -4.06
N THR A 145 4.32 9.29 -4.10
CA THR A 145 3.92 9.99 -5.32
C THR A 145 4.87 11.13 -5.67
N LEU A 146 5.42 11.84 -4.68
CA LEU A 146 6.47 12.84 -4.89
C LEU A 146 7.73 12.19 -5.46
N THR A 147 8.15 11.05 -4.89
CA THR A 147 9.29 10.27 -5.39
C THR A 147 9.05 9.81 -6.83
N GLY A 148 7.86 9.28 -7.12
CA GLY A 148 7.46 8.88 -8.47
C GLY A 148 7.44 10.05 -9.47
N SER A 149 6.95 11.21 -9.04
CA SER A 149 6.95 12.43 -9.85
C SER A 149 8.37 12.90 -10.18
N GLY A 150 9.27 12.85 -9.19
CA GLY A 150 10.69 13.14 -9.37
C GLY A 150 11.38 12.15 -10.32
N LEU A 151 11.13 10.86 -10.17
CA LEU A 151 11.62 9.82 -11.09
C LEU A 151 11.11 10.04 -12.52
N GLY A 152 9.82 10.40 -12.68
CA GLY A 152 9.25 10.76 -13.98
C GLY A 152 9.95 11.95 -14.61
N ALA A 153 10.21 13.01 -13.84
CA ALA A 153 10.96 14.17 -14.29
C ALA A 153 12.42 13.82 -14.67
N LEU A 154 13.08 12.96 -13.90
CA LEU A 154 14.43 12.49 -14.21
C LEU A 154 14.45 11.67 -15.51
N TYR A 155 13.51 10.74 -15.68
CA TYR A 155 13.38 9.93 -16.89
C TYR A 155 13.18 10.81 -18.14
N ARG A 156 12.42 11.89 -18.02
CA ARG A 156 12.24 12.86 -19.12
C ARG A 156 13.52 13.62 -19.48
N ARG A 157 14.32 14.00 -18.47
CA ARG A 157 15.56 14.78 -18.67
C ARG A 157 16.75 13.91 -19.11
N ALA A 158 16.84 12.70 -18.55
CA ALA A 158 17.94 11.77 -18.77
C ALA A 158 17.40 10.33 -18.79
N PRO A 159 16.82 9.88 -19.93
CA PRO A 159 16.12 8.60 -20.01
C PRO A 159 17.02 7.40 -19.70
N ALA A 160 18.30 7.45 -20.08
CA ALA A 160 19.27 6.41 -19.74
C ALA A 160 19.47 6.26 -18.22
N VAL A 161 19.56 7.38 -17.49
CA VAL A 161 19.76 7.39 -16.03
C VAL A 161 18.47 6.98 -15.32
N GLY A 162 17.33 7.55 -15.70
CA GLY A 162 16.04 7.19 -15.14
C GLY A 162 15.69 5.72 -15.37
N GLY A 163 15.92 5.21 -16.58
CA GLY A 163 15.74 3.80 -16.92
C GLY A 163 16.66 2.88 -16.12
N ALA A 164 17.95 3.23 -15.99
CA ALA A 164 18.90 2.45 -15.19
C ALA A 164 18.49 2.38 -13.71
N LEU A 165 17.99 3.46 -13.13
CA LEU A 165 17.50 3.48 -11.74
C LEU A 165 16.25 2.61 -11.55
N ILE A 166 15.31 2.63 -12.50
CA ILE A 166 14.13 1.77 -12.47
C ILE A 166 14.55 0.30 -12.55
N VAL A 167 15.43 -0.05 -13.50
CA VAL A 167 15.95 -1.42 -13.65
C VAL A 167 16.68 -1.86 -12.39
N LEU A 168 17.54 -1.00 -11.82
CA LEU A 168 18.25 -1.28 -10.57
C LEU A 168 17.27 -1.55 -9.43
N ALA A 169 16.24 -0.73 -9.26
CA ALA A 169 15.22 -0.92 -8.24
C ALA A 169 14.48 -2.26 -8.41
N VAL A 170 14.09 -2.60 -9.63
CA VAL A 170 13.44 -3.90 -9.94
C VAL A 170 14.36 -5.08 -9.62
N VAL A 171 15.65 -5.00 -9.99
CA VAL A 171 16.64 -6.05 -9.69
C VAL A 171 16.85 -6.22 -8.20
N VAL A 172 16.98 -5.11 -7.45
CA VAL A 172 17.16 -5.14 -5.99
C VAL A 172 15.93 -5.75 -5.29
N ILE A 173 14.72 -5.38 -5.73
CA ILE A 173 13.47 -5.94 -5.20
C ILE A 173 13.34 -7.42 -5.54
N ALA A 174 13.58 -7.81 -6.80
CA ALA A 174 13.52 -9.21 -7.22
C ALA A 174 14.52 -10.06 -6.43
N TRP A 175 15.74 -9.55 -6.27
CA TRP A 175 16.78 -10.24 -5.52
C TRP A 175 16.48 -10.34 -4.02
N SER A 176 15.89 -9.31 -3.40
CA SER A 176 15.52 -9.37 -1.98
C SER A 176 14.38 -10.36 -1.71
N VAL A 177 13.49 -10.55 -2.69
CA VAL A 177 12.40 -11.55 -2.63
C VAL A 177 12.91 -12.97 -2.89
N ILE A 178 13.85 -13.15 -3.84
CA ILE A 178 14.36 -14.47 -4.24
C ILE A 178 15.44 -14.98 -3.27
N ARG A 179 16.10 -14.10 -2.52
CA ARG A 179 17.15 -14.50 -1.58
C ARG A 179 16.60 -15.47 -0.52
N PRO A 180 17.13 -16.70 -0.45
CA PRO A 180 16.76 -17.63 0.62
C PRO A 180 17.06 -16.99 1.96
N ARG A 181 16.07 -16.95 2.86
CA ARG A 181 16.29 -16.57 4.25
C ARG A 181 17.29 -17.55 4.83
N ARG A 182 18.53 -17.12 5.05
CA ARG A 182 19.55 -17.93 5.73
C ARG A 182 19.05 -18.17 7.15
N SER A 183 18.64 -19.40 7.45
CA SER A 183 18.35 -19.84 8.80
C SER A 183 19.64 -19.71 9.61
N THR A 184 19.66 -18.84 10.62
CA THR A 184 20.70 -18.87 11.65
C THR A 184 20.64 -20.25 12.31
N PRO A 185 21.75 -21.01 12.39
CA PRO A 185 21.76 -22.27 13.13
C PRO A 185 21.40 -21.99 14.58
N ALA A 186 20.46 -22.74 15.14
CA ALA A 186 20.24 -22.74 16.57
C ALA A 186 21.55 -23.19 17.24
N THR A 187 22.18 -22.30 18.00
CA THR A 187 23.29 -22.66 18.88
C THR A 187 22.76 -23.59 19.96
N PRO A 188 23.42 -24.75 20.20
CA PRO A 188 23.02 -25.73 21.20
C PRO A 188 23.17 -25.23 22.64
#